data_AF-A0AAD6CPG9-F1
#
_entry.id   AF-A0AAD6CPG9-F1
#
_cell.length_a   1.000
_cell.length_b   1.000
_cell.length_c   1.000
_cell.angle_alpha   90.00
_cell.angle_beta   90.00
_cell.angle_gamma   90.00
#
_symmetry.space_group_name_H-M   'P 1'
#
loop_
_entity.id
_entity.type
_entity.pdbx_description
1 polymer ?
#
loop_
_entity_poly.entity_id
_entity_poly.type
_entity_poly.pdbx_seq_one_letter_code
_entity_poly.pdbx_strand_id
1 'polypeptide(L)'
;MPRLPIAEWVDLYQRNDHPEGRHFVIHQHDHPVAGPHYDLRLQFSKTSSVSWSIMYGLPGDPNSQRLNRNATETRIHCLWNHLIETASLKTGSMIIWDTGEYEVLPYYADKSLPETDDSRSEDSDDARSPKNFASDSAKLQEAFQNRKIRLRLHGTRLPKDYTVMLRMDKSTDYARPIRNGPKRRRKHVNSIRMTPRAPSTSDSDIEPSSASAQGSATEPPEPENAEATHSDDDIDLQIQKNNAYPGSTNTIGSIHQRRWYLSMDRANSGFEPRNTSNGTGASLSTSKKRLWVRSHGTENTMRGFDSFHVRGPDVERSIVTGRSGKDVLEDEKVEGFVPRQGWRPVLN
;
A
#
# COMPACT_ATOMS: atom_id res chain seq x y z
N MET A 1 3.03 3.41 22.38
CA MET A 1 3.30 3.07 20.97
C MET A 1 4.76 2.63 20.88
N PRO A 2 5.07 1.50 20.22
CA PRO A 2 6.46 1.05 20.09
C PRO A 2 7.28 2.09 19.31
N ARG A 3 8.55 2.24 19.69
CA ARG A 3 9.53 3.08 18.98
C ARG A 3 10.71 2.22 18.55
N LEU A 4 11.19 2.41 17.33
CA LEU A 4 12.40 1.81 16.81
C LEU A 4 13.58 2.73 17.15
N PRO A 5 14.55 2.30 17.97
CA PRO A 5 15.74 3.10 18.24
C PRO A 5 16.49 3.44 16.94
N ILE A 6 17.06 4.65 16.86
CA ILE A 6 17.75 5.13 15.65
C ILE A 6 18.85 4.16 15.21
N ALA A 7 19.61 3.58 16.15
CA ALA A 7 20.66 2.61 15.84
C ALA A 7 20.10 1.34 15.18
N GLU A 8 18.96 0.82 15.66
CA GLU A 8 18.30 -0.35 15.07
C GLU A 8 17.67 -0.03 13.72
N TRP A 9 17.14 1.18 13.54
CA TRP A 9 16.63 1.65 12.26
C TRP A 9 17.72 1.78 11.19
N VAL A 10 18.89 2.31 11.56
CA VAL A 10 20.06 2.40 10.68
C VAL A 10 20.57 1.00 10.31
N ASP A 11 20.70 0.09 11.29
CA ASP A 11 21.08 -1.30 11.04
C ASP A 11 20.11 -1.99 10.06
N LEU A 12 18.80 -1.84 10.30
CA LEU A 12 17.75 -2.41 9.44
C LEU A 12 17.88 -1.96 7.98
N TYR A 13 18.17 -0.68 7.74
CA TYR A 13 18.39 -0.17 6.39
C TYR A 13 19.68 -0.74 5.79
N GLN A 14 20.80 -0.62 6.50
CA GLN A 14 22.12 -1.01 6.00
C GLN A 14 22.20 -2.50 5.66
N ARG A 15 21.62 -3.37 6.50
CA ARG A 15 21.62 -4.81 6.25
C ARG A 15 20.73 -5.23 5.08
N ASN A 16 19.85 -4.36 4.59
CA ASN A 16 19.01 -4.57 3.42
C ASN A 16 19.48 -3.79 2.18
N ASP A 17 20.55 -2.97 2.26
CA ASP A 17 21.13 -2.25 1.12
C ASP A 17 21.97 -3.17 0.21
N HIS A 18 21.31 -4.20 -0.33
CA HIS A 18 21.87 -5.18 -1.24
C HIS A 18 20.78 -5.69 -2.22
N PRO A 19 21.16 -6.36 -3.32
CA PRO A 19 20.20 -6.79 -4.36
C PRO A 19 19.07 -7.71 -3.90
N GLU A 20 19.29 -8.44 -2.81
CA GLU A 20 18.33 -9.40 -2.23
C GLU A 20 17.63 -8.86 -0.98
N GLY A 21 17.76 -7.56 -0.72
CA GLY A 21 17.14 -6.92 0.44
C GLY A 21 15.62 -7.06 0.43
N ARG A 22 15.05 -7.14 1.63
CA ARG A 22 13.62 -7.36 1.88
C ARG A 22 13.05 -6.31 2.83
N HIS A 23 13.57 -5.09 2.77
CA HIS A 23 13.08 -3.99 3.58
C HIS A 23 11.68 -3.58 3.12
N PHE A 24 10.79 -3.30 4.07
CA PHE A 24 9.54 -2.61 3.80
C PHE A 24 9.40 -1.37 4.66
N VAL A 25 8.64 -0.40 4.16
CA VAL A 25 8.15 0.73 4.92
C VAL A 25 6.65 0.87 4.70
N ILE A 26 5.95 1.35 5.73
CA ILE A 26 4.60 1.86 5.63
C ILE A 26 4.68 3.35 5.99
N HIS A 27 4.50 4.23 5.02
CA HIS A 27 4.34 5.64 5.30
C HIS A 27 2.87 5.94 5.58
N GLN A 28 2.59 6.80 6.55
CA GLN A 28 1.34 7.55 6.54
C GLN A 28 1.57 8.81 5.72
N HIS A 29 0.68 9.08 4.76
CA HIS A 29 0.74 10.25 3.89
C HIS A 29 -0.59 11.02 3.97
N ASP A 30 -0.56 12.23 4.53
CA ASP A 30 -1.71 13.14 4.57
C ASP A 30 -1.62 14.14 3.42
N HIS A 31 -1.98 13.69 2.22
CA HIS A 31 -1.89 14.47 0.99
C HIS A 31 -3.11 15.42 0.82
N PRO A 32 -2.95 16.69 0.40
CA PRO A 32 -4.06 17.66 0.36
C PRO A 32 -5.16 17.29 -0.67
N VAL A 33 -4.79 16.67 -1.79
CA VAL A 33 -5.73 16.23 -2.85
C VAL A 33 -6.25 14.80 -2.68
N ALA A 34 -5.38 13.81 -2.44
CA ALA A 34 -5.79 12.41 -2.26
C ALA A 34 -6.42 12.16 -0.88
N GLY A 35 -6.02 12.94 0.13
CA GLY A 35 -6.32 12.75 1.54
C GLY A 35 -5.44 11.71 2.21
N PRO A 36 -5.70 11.46 3.51
CA PRO A 36 -4.94 10.49 4.28
C PRO A 36 -4.96 9.09 3.67
N HIS A 37 -3.78 8.52 3.49
CA HIS A 37 -3.57 7.15 3.05
C HIS A 37 -2.26 6.58 3.59
N TYR A 38 -2.02 5.30 3.33
CA TYR A 38 -0.83 4.60 3.81
C TYR A 38 -0.15 3.91 2.64
N ASP A 39 1.11 4.24 2.42
CA ASP A 39 1.92 3.67 1.34
C ASP A 39 2.70 2.48 1.86
N LEU A 40 2.32 1.27 1.44
CA LEU A 40 3.12 0.07 1.65
C LEU A 40 4.16 -0.02 0.54
N ARG A 41 5.45 0.07 0.88
CA ARG A 41 6.56 -0.03 -0.08
C ARG A 41 7.42 -1.24 0.25
N LEU A 42 7.66 -2.09 -0.74
CA LEU A 42 8.45 -3.32 -0.62
C LEU A 42 9.67 -3.24 -1.54
N GLN A 43 10.87 -3.33 -0.95
CA GLN A 43 12.11 -3.45 -1.70
C GLN A 43 12.10 -4.72 -2.55
N PHE A 44 12.41 -4.64 -3.84
CA PHE A 44 12.56 -5.82 -4.70
C PHE A 44 13.93 -5.89 -5.40
N SER A 45 14.74 -4.84 -5.27
CA SER A 45 16.11 -4.79 -5.76
C SER A 45 16.97 -3.93 -4.83
N LYS A 46 18.26 -3.78 -5.14
CA LYS A 46 19.17 -2.93 -4.35
C LYS A 46 18.66 -1.49 -4.21
N THR A 47 18.09 -0.94 -5.28
CA THR A 47 17.76 0.49 -5.34
C THR A 47 16.27 0.78 -5.39
N SER A 48 15.42 -0.24 -5.60
CA SER A 48 14.04 -0.03 -6.02
C SER A 48 13.03 -0.78 -5.16
N SER A 49 11.89 -0.12 -4.96
CA SER A 49 10.76 -0.60 -4.18
C SER A 49 9.45 -0.41 -4.94
N VAL A 50 8.61 -1.45 -4.92
CA VAL A 50 7.23 -1.39 -5.43
C VAL A 50 6.32 -0.86 -4.33
N SER A 51 5.30 -0.10 -4.70
CA SER A 51 4.51 0.67 -3.72
C SER A 51 3.02 0.65 -4.02
N TRP A 52 2.22 0.63 -2.96
CA TRP A 52 0.75 0.73 -3.02
C TRP A 52 0.21 1.72 -1.99
N SER A 53 -0.64 2.63 -2.45
CA SER A 53 -1.43 3.56 -1.63
C SER A 53 -2.72 2.90 -1.14
N ILE A 54 -2.92 2.88 0.18
CA ILE A 54 -4.02 2.19 0.87
C ILE A 54 -4.88 3.21 1.64
N MET A 55 -6.06 3.54 1.10
CA MET A 55 -6.90 4.67 1.53
C MET A 55 -7.47 4.61 2.97
N TYR A 56 -7.25 3.55 3.74
CA TYR A 56 -7.69 3.45 5.15
C TYR A 56 -6.71 2.69 6.03
N GLY A 57 -5.45 2.58 5.57
CA GLY A 57 -4.44 1.78 6.23
C GLY A 57 -4.70 0.28 6.19
N LEU A 58 -3.81 -0.43 6.87
CA LEU A 58 -3.78 -1.88 6.89
C LEU A 58 -4.93 -2.48 7.72
N PRO A 59 -5.48 -3.64 7.33
CA PRO A 59 -6.54 -4.31 8.09
C PRO A 59 -6.00 -4.89 9.41
N GLY A 60 -6.49 -4.42 10.56
CA GLY A 60 -6.04 -4.91 11.87
C GLY A 60 -7.07 -5.69 12.69
N ASP A 61 -8.33 -5.79 12.23
CA ASP A 61 -9.38 -6.58 12.89
C ASP A 61 -9.80 -7.77 12.00
N PRO A 62 -9.61 -9.04 12.43
CA PRO A 62 -10.01 -10.21 11.67
C PRO A 62 -11.54 -10.29 11.43
N ASN A 63 -12.34 -9.58 12.22
CA ASN A 63 -13.80 -9.60 12.15
C ASN A 63 -14.43 -8.31 11.59
N SER A 64 -13.62 -7.40 11.01
CA SER A 64 -14.11 -6.13 10.47
C SER A 64 -15.19 -6.33 9.40
N GLN A 65 -16.16 -5.42 9.33
CA GLN A 65 -17.14 -5.34 8.25
C GLN A 65 -16.49 -5.03 6.90
N ARG A 66 -15.33 -4.35 6.89
CA ARG A 66 -14.58 -4.00 5.68
C ARG A 66 -13.29 -4.80 5.62
N LEU A 67 -13.41 -6.04 5.17
CA LEU A 67 -12.32 -7.01 5.10
C LEU A 67 -11.24 -6.69 4.07
N ASN A 68 -11.65 -6.09 2.95
CA ASN A 68 -10.76 -5.72 1.86
C ASN A 68 -10.48 -4.22 1.91
N ARG A 69 -9.25 -3.86 1.55
CA ARG A 69 -8.80 -2.49 1.31
C ARG A 69 -8.45 -2.35 -0.16
N ASN A 70 -8.86 -1.26 -0.78
CA ASN A 70 -8.33 -0.91 -2.09
C ASN A 70 -6.87 -0.47 -1.90
N ALA A 71 -5.99 -1.03 -2.70
CA ALA A 71 -4.58 -0.70 -2.77
C ALA A 71 -4.27 -0.27 -4.21
N THR A 72 -3.84 0.96 -4.41
CA THR A 72 -3.55 1.50 -5.74
C THR A 72 -2.04 1.52 -5.93
N GLU A 73 -1.55 0.83 -6.96
CA GLU A 73 -0.13 0.80 -7.27
C GLU A 73 0.37 2.21 -7.62
N THR A 74 1.43 2.66 -6.96
CA THR A 74 2.04 3.97 -7.22
C THR A 74 3.29 3.79 -8.10
N ARG A 75 4.07 4.85 -8.31
CA ARG A 75 5.35 4.72 -9.04
C ARG A 75 6.33 3.84 -8.28
N ILE A 76 7.32 3.29 -8.98
CA ILE A 76 8.47 2.65 -8.31
C ILE A 76 9.28 3.73 -7.59
N HIS A 77 9.62 3.45 -6.34
CA HIS A 77 10.38 4.34 -5.46
C HIS A 77 11.80 3.85 -5.28
N CYS A 78 12.71 4.77 -4.97
CA CYS A 78 14.07 4.41 -4.57
C CYS A 78 14.08 3.89 -3.12
N LEU A 79 14.98 2.95 -2.80
CA LEU A 79 15.07 2.37 -1.45
C LEU A 79 15.27 3.43 -0.36
N TRP A 80 16.10 4.45 -0.62
CA TRP A 80 16.36 5.53 0.33
C TRP A 80 15.09 6.33 0.70
N ASN A 81 14.04 6.31 -0.14
CA ASN A 81 12.76 6.92 0.20
C ASN A 81 12.11 6.28 1.43
N HIS A 82 12.50 5.06 1.80
CA HIS A 82 12.01 4.42 3.03
C HIS A 82 12.45 5.17 4.29
N LEU A 83 13.41 6.08 4.19
CA LEU A 83 13.98 6.80 5.31
C LEU A 83 13.37 8.19 5.52
N ILE A 84 12.51 8.65 4.61
CA ILE A 84 12.07 10.05 4.59
C ILE A 84 10.86 10.27 5.50
N GLU A 85 10.95 11.31 6.31
CA GLU A 85 9.80 12.01 6.86
C GLU A 85 9.92 13.47 6.44
N THR A 86 8.91 14.00 5.76
CA THR A 86 8.92 15.36 5.24
C THR A 86 7.51 15.87 5.08
N ALA A 87 7.36 17.16 4.87
CA ALA A 87 6.09 17.76 4.53
C ALA A 87 6.25 18.95 3.59
N SER A 88 5.24 19.16 2.75
CA SER A 88 5.13 20.38 1.95
C SER A 88 3.68 20.79 1.75
N LEU A 89 3.45 22.01 1.26
CA LEU A 89 2.12 22.48 0.87
C LEU A 89 1.48 21.62 -0.23
N LYS A 90 2.28 21.11 -1.17
CA LYS A 90 1.79 20.37 -2.35
C LYS A 90 1.52 18.90 -2.03
N THR A 91 2.41 18.32 -1.26
CA THR A 91 2.48 16.87 -1.01
C THR A 91 1.85 16.50 0.32
N GLY A 92 1.70 17.45 1.24
CA GLY A 92 1.21 17.22 2.59
C GLY A 92 2.26 16.57 3.48
N SER A 93 1.85 15.92 4.57
CA SER A 93 2.79 15.33 5.54
C SER A 93 3.03 13.85 5.29
N MET A 94 4.27 13.40 5.44
CA MET A 94 4.67 11.99 5.33
C MET A 94 5.51 11.57 6.54
N ILE A 95 5.09 10.49 7.23
CA ILE A 95 5.81 9.93 8.39
C ILE A 95 5.97 8.41 8.26
N ILE A 96 6.98 7.84 8.92
CA ILE A 96 7.20 6.38 8.96
C ILE A 96 6.26 5.75 9.98
N TRP A 97 5.13 5.22 9.51
CA TRP A 97 4.12 4.59 10.36
C TRP A 97 4.57 3.22 10.87
N ASP A 98 5.22 2.42 10.02
CA ASP A 98 5.92 1.19 10.40
C ASP A 98 7.04 0.87 9.41
N THR A 99 8.00 0.04 9.80
CA THR A 99 9.11 -0.39 8.95
C THR A 99 9.69 -1.70 9.48
N GLY A 100 10.29 -2.49 8.60
CA GLY A 100 10.83 -3.79 8.97
C GLY A 100 11.26 -4.62 7.78
N GLU A 101 11.23 -5.94 7.94
CA GLU A 101 11.50 -6.90 6.87
C GLU A 101 10.25 -7.68 6.48
N TYR A 102 10.13 -8.07 5.22
CA TYR A 102 9.01 -8.87 4.75
C TYR A 102 9.42 -10.29 4.37
N GLU A 103 8.51 -11.24 4.54
CA GLU A 103 8.64 -12.61 4.06
C GLU A 103 7.52 -12.88 3.05
N VAL A 104 7.87 -13.43 1.87
CA VAL A 104 6.87 -13.86 0.89
C VAL A 104 6.51 -15.32 1.15
N LEU A 105 5.27 -15.54 1.55
CA LEU A 105 4.78 -16.87 1.87
C LEU A 105 4.35 -17.61 0.59
N PRO A 106 4.60 -18.93 0.51
CA PRO A 106 4.19 -19.72 -0.62
C PRO A 106 2.67 -19.71 -0.80
N TYR A 107 2.26 -19.75 -2.06
CA TYR A 107 0.88 -19.95 -2.44
C TYR A 107 0.67 -21.43 -2.76
N TYR A 108 0.08 -22.17 -1.82
CA TYR A 108 -0.47 -23.49 -2.12
C TYR A 108 -1.91 -23.31 -2.58
N ALA A 109 -2.22 -23.68 -3.82
CA ALA A 109 -3.60 -23.85 -4.24
C ALA A 109 -4.16 -25.07 -3.49
N ASP A 110 -4.92 -24.82 -2.43
CA ASP A 110 -5.62 -25.90 -1.72
C ASP A 110 -6.66 -26.52 -2.66
N LYS A 111 -6.42 -27.77 -3.05
CA LYS A 111 -7.32 -28.55 -3.94
C LYS A 111 -8.62 -29.03 -3.27
N SER A 112 -8.86 -28.68 -2.00
CA SER A 112 -9.81 -29.40 -1.13
C SER A 112 -11.01 -28.60 -0.62
N LEU A 113 -11.16 -27.32 -0.97
CA LEU A 113 -12.37 -26.56 -0.62
C LEU A 113 -13.30 -26.45 -1.83
N PRO A 114 -14.60 -26.81 -1.71
CA PRO A 114 -15.56 -26.58 -2.78
C PRO A 114 -15.58 -25.09 -3.13
N GLU A 115 -15.36 -24.79 -4.41
CA GLU A 115 -15.49 -23.44 -4.98
C GLU A 115 -16.88 -22.89 -4.66
N THR A 116 -16.98 -21.99 -3.68
CA THR A 116 -18.09 -21.05 -3.62
C THR A 116 -17.84 -19.95 -4.66
N ASP A 117 -18.90 -19.61 -5.41
CA ASP A 117 -19.05 -18.79 -6.64
C ASP A 117 -18.33 -17.41 -6.71
N ASP A 118 -17.47 -17.06 -5.74
CA ASP A 118 -16.58 -15.90 -5.78
C ASP A 118 -15.21 -16.21 -6.41
N SER A 119 -15.05 -17.39 -7.02
CA SER A 119 -13.85 -17.83 -7.72
C SER A 119 -14.22 -18.69 -8.91
N ARG A 120 -14.44 -18.06 -10.07
CA ARG A 120 -14.47 -18.76 -11.35
C ARG A 120 -13.08 -18.70 -12.00
N SER A 121 -12.60 -19.89 -12.26
CA SER A 121 -11.28 -20.36 -12.69
C SER A 121 -11.01 -20.14 -14.18
N GLU A 122 -9.73 -20.17 -14.54
CA GLU A 122 -9.20 -20.81 -15.76
C GLU A 122 -7.66 -20.91 -15.64
N ASP A 123 -7.18 -22.16 -15.58
CA ASP A 123 -5.92 -22.85 -15.95
C ASP A 123 -4.62 -22.04 -16.20
N SER A 124 -3.40 -22.50 -15.87
CA SER A 124 -2.83 -23.87 -15.91
C SER A 124 -1.64 -24.08 -14.95
N ASP A 125 -1.34 -25.36 -14.72
CA ASP A 125 -0.08 -26.00 -14.31
C ASP A 125 1.19 -25.15 -14.03
N ASP A 126 1.67 -25.20 -12.79
CA ASP A 126 3.03 -25.69 -12.51
C ASP A 126 3.12 -26.15 -11.05
N ALA A 127 2.93 -27.46 -10.82
CA ALA A 127 3.21 -28.08 -9.54
C ALA A 127 4.74 -28.23 -9.38
N ARG A 128 5.44 -27.13 -9.12
CA ARG A 128 6.83 -27.17 -8.65
C ARG A 128 6.84 -26.98 -7.14
N SER A 129 7.27 -28.04 -6.44
CA SER A 129 7.83 -27.95 -5.10
C SER A 129 8.74 -26.71 -4.99
N PRO A 130 8.60 -25.85 -3.95
CA PRO A 130 9.42 -24.65 -3.88
C PRO A 130 10.88 -25.06 -3.76
N LYS A 131 11.71 -24.55 -4.67
CA LYS A 131 13.15 -24.44 -4.41
C LYS A 131 13.29 -23.47 -3.23
N ASN A 132 13.49 -23.99 -2.02
CA ASN A 132 13.65 -23.22 -0.77
C ASN A 132 14.92 -22.32 -0.74
N PHE A 133 15.49 -21.97 -1.88
CA PHE A 133 16.71 -21.16 -2.02
C PHE A 133 16.47 -19.78 -2.63
N ALA A 134 15.23 -19.45 -3.05
CA ALA A 134 14.95 -18.13 -3.58
C ALA A 134 14.88 -17.09 -2.44
N SER A 135 15.52 -15.94 -2.64
CA SER A 135 15.38 -14.78 -1.76
C SER A 135 13.93 -14.27 -1.75
N ASP A 136 13.51 -13.60 -0.69
CA ASP A 136 12.15 -13.03 -0.62
C ASP A 136 11.90 -11.97 -1.69
N SER A 137 12.93 -11.25 -2.14
CA SER A 137 12.83 -10.31 -3.27
C SER A 137 12.56 -11.02 -4.61
N ALA A 138 13.15 -12.20 -4.84
CA ALA A 138 12.86 -13.01 -6.01
C ALA A 138 11.44 -13.60 -5.95
N LYS A 139 11.03 -14.10 -4.78
CA LYS A 139 9.64 -14.55 -4.54
C LYS A 139 8.64 -13.42 -4.75
N LEU A 140 8.97 -12.19 -4.34
CA LEU A 140 8.13 -11.02 -4.53
C LEU A 140 7.92 -10.72 -6.02
N GLN A 141 8.99 -10.75 -6.82
CA GLN A 141 8.89 -10.54 -8.27
C GLN A 141 7.99 -11.60 -8.92
N GLU A 142 8.16 -12.87 -8.57
CA GLU A 142 7.31 -13.96 -9.07
C GLU A 142 5.84 -13.78 -8.65
N ALA A 143 5.60 -13.54 -7.36
CA ALA A 143 4.26 -13.33 -6.80
C ALA A 143 3.55 -12.10 -7.41
N PHE A 144 4.32 -11.06 -7.73
CA PHE A 144 3.82 -9.86 -8.40
C PHE A 144 3.36 -10.19 -9.83
N GLN A 145 4.14 -10.94 -10.60
CA GLN A 145 3.74 -11.41 -11.94
C GLN A 145 2.52 -12.32 -11.89
N ASN A 146 2.45 -13.17 -10.86
CA ASN A 146 1.31 -14.05 -10.58
C ASN A 146 0.08 -13.29 -10.04
N ARG A 147 0.17 -11.95 -9.92
CA ARG A 147 -0.94 -11.06 -9.52
C ARG A 147 -1.48 -11.35 -8.11
N LYS A 148 -0.71 -12.08 -7.30
CA LYS A 148 -1.11 -12.54 -5.98
C LYS A 148 0.12 -12.66 -5.08
N ILE A 149 0.19 -11.78 -4.09
CA ILE A 149 1.30 -11.72 -3.13
C ILE A 149 0.73 -12.03 -1.76
N ARG A 150 1.24 -13.08 -1.10
CA ARG A 150 1.00 -13.36 0.31
C ARG A 150 2.23 -12.92 1.09
N LEU A 151 2.06 -11.98 1.99
CA LEU A 151 3.14 -11.24 2.61
C LEU A 151 3.01 -11.28 4.12
N ARG A 152 4.06 -11.71 4.80
CA ARG A 152 4.22 -11.51 6.24
C ARG A 152 5.12 -10.30 6.47
N LEU A 153 4.68 -9.40 7.35
CA LEU A 153 5.40 -8.17 7.67
C LEU A 153 5.95 -8.26 9.08
N HIS A 154 7.27 -8.23 9.21
CA HIS A 154 7.99 -8.19 10.47
C HIS A 154 8.30 -6.75 10.84
N GLY A 155 7.24 -6.01 11.20
CA GLY A 155 7.31 -4.60 11.57
C GLY A 155 7.60 -4.34 13.04
N THR A 156 7.88 -3.08 13.36
CA THR A 156 8.02 -2.60 14.75
C THR A 156 6.66 -2.35 15.39
N ARG A 157 5.70 -1.86 14.60
CA ARG A 157 4.33 -1.56 15.04
C ARG A 157 3.38 -2.71 14.78
N LEU A 158 3.48 -3.36 13.62
CA LEU A 158 2.59 -4.46 13.27
C LEU A 158 2.77 -5.64 14.23
N PRO A 159 1.68 -6.35 14.59
CA PRO A 159 1.79 -7.51 15.47
C PRO A 159 2.64 -8.63 14.88
N LYS A 160 3.14 -9.51 15.76
CA LYS A 160 3.82 -10.72 15.35
C LYS A 160 2.92 -11.58 14.43
N ASP A 161 3.55 -12.18 13.42
CA ASP A 161 2.92 -13.03 12.40
C ASP A 161 1.87 -12.31 11.53
N TYR A 162 1.81 -10.98 11.57
CA TYR A 162 0.89 -10.19 10.75
C TYR A 162 1.07 -10.48 9.26
N THR A 163 0.05 -11.09 8.66
CA THR A 163 0.09 -11.58 7.28
C THR A 163 -1.07 -10.99 6.47
N VAL A 164 -0.76 -10.49 5.29
CA VAL A 164 -1.71 -9.93 4.33
C VAL A 164 -1.59 -10.59 2.97
N MET A 165 -2.65 -10.44 2.18
CA MET A 165 -2.69 -10.87 0.79
C MET A 165 -3.06 -9.68 -0.09
N LEU A 166 -2.18 -9.36 -1.04
CA LEU A 166 -2.46 -8.47 -2.16
C LEU A 166 -2.89 -9.31 -3.36
N ARG A 167 -4.03 -8.96 -3.95
CA ARG A 167 -4.52 -9.58 -5.18
C ARG A 167 -4.89 -8.52 -6.19
N MET A 168 -4.36 -8.63 -7.40
CA MET A 168 -4.73 -7.74 -8.49
C MET A 168 -6.17 -7.99 -8.93
N ASP A 169 -6.85 -6.94 -9.37
CA ASP A 169 -8.17 -7.07 -9.98
C ASP A 169 -8.04 -7.72 -11.38
N LYS A 170 -8.76 -8.81 -11.63
CA LYS A 170 -8.76 -9.51 -12.94
C LYS A 170 -9.51 -8.71 -14.01
N SER A 171 -10.46 -7.86 -13.62
CA SER A 171 -11.37 -7.17 -14.53
C SER A 171 -10.79 -5.89 -15.14
N THR A 172 -9.74 -5.35 -14.52
CA THR A 172 -9.07 -4.13 -14.95
C THR A 172 -7.69 -4.45 -15.53
N ASP A 173 -7.68 -4.78 -16.81
CA ASP A 173 -6.45 -4.85 -17.59
C ASP A 173 -5.96 -3.44 -17.94
N TYR A 174 -5.25 -2.81 -16.99
CA TYR A 174 -4.60 -1.50 -17.18
C TYR A 174 -3.35 -1.57 -18.07
N ALA A 175 -2.99 -2.73 -18.64
CA ALA A 175 -2.00 -2.77 -19.71
C ALA A 175 -2.52 -2.08 -20.99
N ARG A 176 -3.83 -1.82 -21.06
CA ARG A 176 -4.41 -0.93 -22.08
C ARG A 176 -4.32 0.51 -21.59
N PRO A 177 -3.82 1.46 -22.42
CA PRO A 177 -3.79 2.88 -22.12
C PRO A 177 -5.11 3.33 -21.49
N ILE A 178 -5.04 4.21 -20.49
CA ILE A 178 -6.20 4.84 -19.86
C ILE A 178 -6.96 5.59 -20.97
N ARG A 179 -7.93 4.89 -21.59
CA ARG A 179 -8.97 5.38 -22.51
C ARG A 179 -8.55 5.82 -23.92
N ASN A 180 -8.43 4.85 -24.82
CA ASN A 180 -8.86 5.05 -26.22
C ASN A 180 -10.37 4.78 -26.43
N GLY A 181 -11.16 4.77 -25.35
CA GLY A 181 -12.62 4.61 -25.44
C GLY A 181 -13.30 5.94 -25.80
N PRO A 182 -14.32 5.95 -26.67
CA PRO A 182 -14.97 7.18 -27.12
C PRO A 182 -15.51 7.97 -25.91
N LYS A 183 -15.10 9.24 -25.83
CA LYS A 183 -15.55 10.21 -24.81
C LYS A 183 -17.09 10.20 -24.81
N ARG A 184 -17.67 9.53 -23.81
CA ARG A 184 -19.13 9.47 -23.65
C ARG A 184 -19.57 10.88 -23.24
N ARG A 185 -19.98 11.71 -24.22
CA ARG A 185 -20.63 13.01 -24.01
C ARG A 185 -21.70 12.78 -22.94
N ARG A 186 -21.60 13.52 -21.83
CA ARG A 186 -22.64 13.56 -20.79
C ARG A 186 -23.94 14.02 -21.45
N LYS A 187 -24.78 13.08 -21.89
CA LYS A 187 -26.21 13.36 -22.03
C LYS A 187 -26.79 13.32 -20.63
N HIS A 188 -27.31 14.47 -20.24
CA HIS A 188 -28.07 14.67 -19.02
C HIS A 188 -29.30 13.74 -19.07
N VAL A 189 -29.23 12.59 -18.40
CA VAL A 189 -30.39 11.73 -18.15
C VAL A 189 -30.28 11.20 -16.74
N ASN A 190 -31.25 11.57 -15.91
CA ASN A 190 -31.46 11.10 -14.56
C ASN A 190 -31.45 9.56 -14.51
N SER A 191 -30.43 8.97 -13.90
CA SER A 191 -30.48 7.57 -13.44
C SER A 191 -29.29 7.29 -12.51
N ILE A 192 -29.62 6.98 -11.27
CA ILE A 192 -28.74 6.62 -10.16
C ILE A 192 -28.06 5.28 -10.44
N ARG A 193 -26.74 5.30 -10.67
CA ARG A 193 -25.77 4.30 -10.19
C ARG A 193 -24.36 4.79 -10.52
N MET A 194 -23.77 5.54 -9.59
CA MET A 194 -22.37 5.94 -9.69
C MET A 194 -21.48 4.79 -9.23
N THR A 195 -20.72 4.22 -10.16
CA THR A 195 -19.51 3.48 -9.80
C THR A 195 -18.48 4.49 -9.28
N PRO A 196 -17.84 4.27 -8.11
CA PRO A 196 -16.83 5.20 -7.62
C PRO A 196 -15.59 5.14 -8.52
N ARG A 197 -15.31 6.23 -9.23
CA ARG A 197 -13.98 6.48 -9.81
C ARG A 197 -13.02 6.62 -8.63
N ALA A 198 -11.96 5.81 -8.58
CA ALA A 198 -10.89 6.05 -7.61
C ALA A 198 -10.30 7.45 -7.88
N PRO A 199 -10.00 8.25 -6.84
CA PRO A 199 -9.25 9.48 -7.04
C PRO A 199 -7.91 9.13 -7.70
N SER A 200 -7.56 9.87 -8.76
CA SER A 200 -6.22 9.84 -9.33
C SER A 200 -5.28 10.41 -8.28
N THR A 201 -4.26 9.65 -7.90
CA THR A 201 -3.18 10.13 -7.04
C THR A 201 -2.16 10.79 -7.97
N SER A 202 -2.36 12.06 -8.30
CA SER A 202 -1.35 12.84 -9.02
C SER A 202 -0.20 13.12 -8.07
N ASP A 203 0.87 12.34 -8.25
CA ASP A 203 2.11 12.40 -7.47
C ASP A 203 2.99 13.51 -8.08
N SER A 204 2.81 14.74 -7.62
CA SER A 204 3.55 15.92 -8.07
C SER A 204 4.55 16.37 -7.01
N ASP A 205 5.53 15.51 -6.76
CA ASP A 205 6.60 15.77 -5.79
C ASP A 205 7.78 16.43 -6.52
N ILE A 206 8.19 17.62 -6.04
CA ILE A 206 9.37 18.36 -6.48
C ILE A 206 10.39 18.35 -5.33
N GLU A 207 11.63 18.04 -5.68
CA GLU A 207 12.84 17.94 -4.84
C GLU A 207 13.10 19.15 -3.91
N PRO A 208 13.81 18.95 -2.77
CA PRO A 208 14.35 20.04 -1.96
C PRO A 208 15.56 20.67 -2.65
N SER A 209 15.40 21.90 -3.16
CA SER A 209 16.49 22.68 -3.74
C SER A 209 17.47 23.16 -2.66
N SER A 210 18.71 22.66 -2.71
CA SER A 210 19.84 23.18 -1.96
C SER A 210 20.18 24.61 -2.40
N ALA A 211 19.94 25.58 -1.53
CA ALA A 211 20.34 26.97 -1.74
C ALA A 211 21.85 27.13 -1.51
N SER A 212 22.61 27.40 -2.57
CA SER A 212 23.92 28.03 -2.48
C SER A 212 23.88 29.35 -3.25
N ALA A 213 23.91 30.45 -2.50
CA ALA A 213 24.02 31.79 -3.02
C ALA A 213 25.41 32.03 -3.62
N GLN A 214 25.47 32.44 -4.89
CA GLN A 214 26.50 33.33 -5.41
C GLN A 214 25.97 33.98 -6.69
N GLY A 215 25.92 35.30 -6.69
CA GLY A 215 25.42 36.10 -7.80
C GLY A 215 26.44 36.24 -8.93
N SER A 216 25.93 36.34 -10.16
CA SER A 216 26.47 37.22 -11.19
C SER A 216 25.40 37.40 -12.27
N ALA A 217 25.17 38.65 -12.66
CA ALA A 217 24.21 39.06 -13.65
C ALA A 217 24.66 38.69 -15.08
N THR A 218 23.79 37.99 -15.81
CA THR A 218 23.74 38.03 -17.29
C THR A 218 22.34 37.57 -17.75
N GLU A 219 21.58 38.45 -18.41
CA GLU A 219 20.36 38.09 -19.16
C GLU A 219 20.70 37.21 -20.37
N PRO A 220 19.86 36.21 -20.67
CA PRO A 220 19.41 35.99 -22.06
C PRO A 220 17.92 35.56 -22.15
N PRO A 221 17.33 35.49 -23.37
CA PRO A 221 16.04 36.10 -23.71
C PRO A 221 14.80 35.27 -23.33
N GLU A 222 13.66 35.96 -23.27
CA GLU A 222 12.31 35.39 -23.10
C GLU A 222 12.05 34.17 -24.00
N PRO A 223 11.56 33.04 -23.46
CA PRO A 223 10.86 32.06 -24.26
C PRO A 223 9.37 32.39 -24.28
N GLU A 224 8.88 32.51 -25.51
CA GLU A 224 7.49 32.66 -25.88
C GLU A 224 6.56 31.68 -25.15
N ASN A 225 5.41 32.23 -24.81
CA ASN A 225 4.27 31.66 -24.15
C ASN A 225 3.73 30.42 -24.90
N ALA A 226 4.20 29.22 -24.54
CA ALA A 226 3.62 27.95 -24.97
C ALA A 226 2.86 27.32 -23.81
N GLU A 227 1.65 27.84 -23.54
CA GLU A 227 0.63 27.14 -22.74
C GLU A 227 0.19 25.86 -23.48
N ALA A 228 1.02 24.82 -23.41
CA ALA A 228 0.58 23.47 -23.72
C ALA A 228 -0.24 22.97 -22.53
N THR A 229 -1.56 23.13 -22.58
CA THR A 229 -2.49 22.38 -21.73
C THR A 229 -2.37 20.89 -22.08
N HIS A 230 -1.35 20.23 -21.52
CA HIS A 230 -1.26 18.78 -21.51
C HIS A 230 -2.50 18.25 -20.76
N SER A 231 -3.25 17.36 -21.40
CA SER A 231 -4.38 16.74 -20.73
C SER A 231 -3.87 15.83 -19.61
N ASP A 232 -4.59 15.72 -18.49
CA ASP A 232 -4.23 14.80 -17.39
C ASP A 232 -3.95 13.37 -17.90
N ASP A 233 -4.65 12.96 -18.98
CA ASP A 233 -4.47 11.67 -19.64
C ASP A 233 -3.06 11.53 -20.29
N ASP A 234 -2.49 12.60 -20.84
CA ASP A 234 -1.14 12.57 -21.42
C ASP A 234 -0.05 12.43 -20.35
N ILE A 235 -0.27 13.04 -19.19
CA ILE A 235 0.63 12.97 -18.03
C ILE A 235 0.64 11.54 -17.47
N ASP A 236 -0.54 10.94 -17.28
CA ASP A 236 -0.66 9.57 -16.79
C ASP A 236 0.04 8.56 -17.73
N LEU A 237 -0.05 8.75 -19.06
CA LEU A 237 0.63 7.91 -20.04
C LEU A 237 2.16 8.07 -20.00
N GLN A 238 2.65 9.29 -19.78
CA GLN A 238 4.09 9.53 -19.60
C GLN A 238 4.60 8.88 -18.31
N ILE A 239 3.83 8.97 -17.22
CA ILE A 239 4.15 8.33 -15.95
C ILE A 239 4.17 6.80 -16.11
N GLN A 240 3.23 6.21 -16.84
CA GLN A 240 3.23 4.77 -17.10
C GLN A 240 4.44 4.31 -17.92
N LYS A 241 4.88 5.10 -18.90
CA LYS A 241 6.11 4.82 -19.67
C LYS A 241 7.36 4.88 -18.80
N ASN A 242 7.41 5.85 -17.89
CA ASN A 242 8.55 6.14 -17.02
C ASN A 242 8.21 5.83 -15.55
N ASN A 243 7.60 4.67 -15.28
CA ASN A 243 7.00 4.33 -13.98
C ASN A 243 8.04 4.00 -12.88
N ALA A 244 9.00 4.89 -12.70
CA ALA A 244 10.06 4.87 -11.70
C ALA A 244 10.50 6.31 -11.38
N TYR A 245 10.73 6.60 -10.11
CA TYR A 245 11.39 7.83 -9.70
C TYR A 245 12.90 7.81 -10.03
N PRO A 246 13.54 8.98 -10.23
CA PRO A 246 14.99 9.05 -10.45
C PRO A 246 15.79 8.30 -9.38
N GLY A 247 16.68 7.40 -9.81
CA GLY A 247 17.45 6.52 -8.91
C GLY A 247 16.86 5.13 -8.69
N SER A 248 15.68 4.85 -9.25
CA SER A 248 15.06 3.52 -9.24
C SER A 248 14.85 2.97 -10.64
N THR A 249 14.59 1.68 -10.74
CA THR A 249 14.35 0.98 -12.02
C THR A 249 13.20 0.01 -11.88
N ASN A 250 12.23 0.12 -12.78
CA ASN A 250 11.06 -0.75 -12.77
C ASN A 250 11.33 -2.09 -13.48
N THR A 251 12.10 -2.98 -12.84
CA THR A 251 12.33 -4.34 -13.37
C THR A 251 11.22 -5.33 -13.00
N ILE A 252 10.34 -4.97 -12.06
CA ILE A 252 9.23 -5.82 -11.60
C ILE A 252 7.97 -5.71 -12.48
N GLY A 253 7.94 -4.79 -13.46
CA GLY A 253 6.79 -4.63 -14.36
C GLY A 253 5.59 -3.93 -13.72
N SER A 254 5.87 -3.00 -12.80
CA SER A 254 4.87 -2.15 -12.17
C SER A 254 4.21 -1.21 -13.18
N ILE A 255 2.91 -0.93 -13.04
CA ILE A 255 2.16 0.08 -13.79
C ILE A 255 1.45 1.02 -12.80
N HIS A 256 1.72 2.32 -12.95
CA HIS A 256 1.07 3.37 -12.16
C HIS A 256 -0.46 3.28 -12.21
N GLN A 257 -1.09 3.40 -11.05
CA GLN A 257 -2.53 3.35 -10.80
C GLN A 257 -3.23 2.01 -11.07
N ARG A 258 -2.46 0.91 -11.19
CA ARG A 258 -3.05 -0.42 -11.25
C ARG A 258 -3.73 -0.77 -9.91
N ARG A 259 -4.93 -1.36 -9.99
CA ARG A 259 -5.73 -1.69 -8.81
C ARG A 259 -5.42 -3.07 -8.22
N TRP A 260 -5.25 -3.09 -6.91
CA TRP A 260 -5.10 -4.26 -6.06
C TRP A 260 -6.11 -4.23 -4.91
N TYR A 261 -6.38 -5.40 -4.36
CA TYR A 261 -7.11 -5.58 -3.11
C TYR A 261 -6.18 -6.17 -2.06
N LEU A 262 -6.08 -5.49 -0.93
CA LEU A 262 -5.36 -5.94 0.26
C LEU A 262 -6.36 -6.54 1.26
N SER A 263 -6.06 -7.71 1.80
CA SER A 263 -6.87 -8.38 2.82
C SER A 263 -5.97 -9.05 3.86
N MET A 264 -6.47 -9.22 5.10
CA MET A 264 -5.75 -9.97 6.13
C MET A 264 -5.80 -11.48 5.83
N ASP A 265 -4.65 -12.13 5.81
CA ASP A 265 -4.57 -13.60 5.82
C ASP A 265 -4.72 -14.08 7.27
N ARG A 266 -5.97 -14.29 7.67
CA ARG A 266 -6.33 -14.58 9.06
C ARG A 266 -5.69 -15.87 9.58
N ALA A 267 -5.66 -16.91 8.76
CA ALA A 267 -5.09 -18.19 9.15
C ALA A 267 -3.58 -18.08 9.41
N ASN A 268 -2.84 -17.45 8.49
CA ASN A 268 -1.40 -17.24 8.65
C ASN A 268 -1.05 -16.18 9.70
N SER A 269 -2.02 -15.33 10.05
CA SER A 269 -1.96 -14.40 11.18
C SER A 269 -2.34 -15.05 12.52
N GLY A 270 -2.58 -16.36 12.58
CA GLY A 270 -2.84 -17.07 13.84
C GLY A 270 -4.30 -17.02 14.33
N PHE A 271 -5.25 -16.78 13.43
CA PHE A 271 -6.68 -16.86 13.75
C PHE A 271 -7.32 -18.13 13.17
N GLU A 272 -8.30 -18.66 13.87
CA GLU A 272 -9.10 -19.82 13.45
C GLU A 272 -10.59 -19.45 13.34
N PRO A 273 -11.31 -20.02 12.37
CA PRO A 273 -12.74 -19.80 12.23
C PRO A 273 -13.52 -20.60 13.27
N ARG A 274 -14.29 -19.92 14.12
CA ARG A 274 -15.22 -20.52 15.08
C ARG A 274 -16.66 -20.23 14.68
N ASN A 275 -17.48 -21.26 14.70
CA ASN A 275 -18.92 -21.11 14.49
C ASN A 275 -19.55 -20.63 15.80
N THR A 276 -20.26 -19.50 15.78
CA THR A 276 -21.10 -19.10 16.92
C THR A 276 -22.33 -20.01 16.94
N SER A 277 -22.35 -20.99 17.84
CA SER A 277 -23.57 -21.72 18.17
C SER A 277 -24.08 -21.20 19.51
N ASN A 278 -24.77 -20.06 19.49
CA ASN A 278 -25.47 -19.59 20.69
C ASN A 278 -26.97 -19.82 20.51
N GLY A 279 -27.51 -20.71 21.34
CA GLY A 279 -28.91 -20.70 21.74
C GLY A 279 -29.74 -21.86 21.23
N THR A 280 -30.02 -22.81 22.12
CA THR A 280 -31.24 -23.65 22.10
C THR A 280 -32.48 -22.77 21.93
N GLY A 281 -32.97 -22.65 20.71
CA GLY A 281 -34.15 -21.84 20.40
C GLY A 281 -34.19 -21.51 18.92
N ALA A 282 -34.98 -22.27 18.18
CA ALA A 282 -35.12 -22.20 16.74
C ALA A 282 -35.37 -20.78 16.22
N SER A 283 -34.55 -20.34 15.26
CA SER A 283 -35.01 -19.53 14.14
C SER A 283 -34.18 -19.87 12.90
N LEU A 284 -34.77 -20.70 12.04
CA LEU A 284 -34.28 -20.98 10.69
C LEU A 284 -34.34 -19.67 9.89
N SER A 285 -33.25 -18.91 9.79
CA SER A 285 -32.92 -18.10 8.59
C SER A 285 -31.68 -17.21 8.72
N THR A 286 -31.00 -17.13 9.87
CA THR A 286 -29.82 -16.26 9.98
C THR A 286 -28.53 -17.08 9.79
N SER A 287 -27.89 -16.90 8.64
CA SER A 287 -26.59 -17.50 8.28
C SER A 287 -25.64 -17.50 9.48
N LYS A 288 -25.15 -18.68 9.88
CA LYS A 288 -24.17 -18.84 10.96
C LYS A 288 -23.00 -17.88 10.73
N LYS A 289 -22.87 -16.85 11.57
CA LYS A 289 -21.77 -15.88 11.45
C LYS A 289 -20.48 -16.57 11.90
N ARG A 290 -19.55 -16.77 10.98
CA ARG A 290 -18.22 -17.32 11.27
C ARG A 290 -17.38 -16.20 11.88
N LEU A 291 -17.02 -16.36 13.16
CA LEU A 291 -16.11 -15.45 13.85
C LEU A 291 -14.69 -16.00 13.78
N TRP A 292 -13.72 -15.12 13.55
CA TRP A 292 -12.31 -15.48 13.62
C TRP A 292 -11.78 -15.14 15.00
N VAL A 293 -11.30 -16.15 15.71
CA VAL A 293 -10.76 -16.04 17.06
C VAL A 293 -9.29 -16.42 17.06
N ARG A 294 -8.54 -15.99 18.08
CA ARG A 294 -7.15 -16.40 18.26
C ARG A 294 -7.07 -17.91 18.47
N SER A 295 -6.14 -18.57 17.80
CA SER A 295 -5.93 -20.02 17.94
C SER A 295 -4.93 -20.35 19.05
N HIS A 296 -5.05 -21.55 19.61
CA HIS A 296 -4.07 -22.08 20.56
C HIS A 296 -2.89 -22.70 19.80
N GLY A 297 -1.67 -22.29 20.15
CA GLY A 297 -0.43 -22.89 19.67
C GLY A 297 -0.08 -24.20 20.38
N THR A 298 0.96 -24.87 19.89
CA THR A 298 1.47 -26.16 20.39
C THR A 298 2.02 -26.12 21.83
N GLU A 299 2.37 -24.94 22.34
CA GLU A 299 2.99 -24.74 23.66
C GLU A 299 2.12 -23.90 24.61
N ASN A 300 0.79 -24.01 24.51
CA ASN A 300 -0.16 -23.16 25.24
C ASN A 300 0.01 -21.65 24.98
N THR A 301 0.77 -21.28 23.95
CA THR A 301 0.96 -19.91 23.48
C THR A 301 -0.22 -19.52 22.59
N MET A 302 -0.91 -18.43 22.93
CA MET A 302 -1.98 -17.89 22.07
C MET A 302 -1.36 -17.33 20.79
N ARG A 303 -1.83 -17.81 19.63
CA ARG A 303 -1.48 -17.26 18.32
C ARG A 303 -2.45 -16.14 17.94
N GLY A 304 -2.04 -15.30 17.00
CA GLY A 304 -2.78 -14.10 16.62
C GLY A 304 -2.65 -12.97 17.63
N PHE A 305 -3.36 -11.88 17.37
CA PHE A 305 -3.13 -10.60 18.03
C PHE A 305 -4.43 -9.87 18.37
N ASP A 306 -4.31 -8.88 19.26
CA ASP A 306 -5.39 -7.93 19.58
C ASP A 306 -5.69 -7.07 18.37
N SER A 307 -6.98 -6.93 18.06
CA SER A 307 -7.42 -6.11 16.94
C SER A 307 -6.86 -4.70 17.11
N PHE A 308 -6.22 -4.19 16.06
CA PHE A 308 -5.72 -2.82 16.01
C PHE A 308 -6.39 -2.04 14.89
N HIS A 309 -6.35 -0.72 15.01
CA HIS A 309 -7.00 0.17 14.07
C HIS A 309 -6.05 1.26 13.64
N VAL A 310 -6.06 1.57 12.36
CA VAL A 310 -5.38 2.72 11.79
C VAL A 310 -6.29 3.94 11.94
N ARG A 311 -5.85 4.92 12.73
CA ARG A 311 -6.69 6.01 13.24
C ARG A 311 -6.52 7.34 12.50
N GLY A 312 -5.50 7.46 11.65
CA GLY A 312 -5.28 8.63 10.80
C GLY A 312 -4.31 9.67 11.37
N PRO A 313 -4.04 10.75 10.61
CA PRO A 313 -2.97 11.70 10.88
C PRO A 313 -3.02 12.39 12.25
N ASP A 314 -4.23 12.56 12.80
CA ASP A 314 -4.44 13.21 14.11
C ASP A 314 -3.94 12.36 15.30
N VAL A 315 -3.78 11.05 15.11
CA VAL A 315 -3.48 10.10 16.19
C VAL A 315 -2.16 9.37 15.95
N GLU A 316 -1.88 9.02 14.70
CA GLU A 316 -0.71 8.24 14.38
C GLU A 316 0.58 9.05 14.51
N ARG A 317 1.64 8.35 14.93
CA ARG A 317 2.98 8.90 15.07
C ARG A 317 3.99 8.06 14.32
N SER A 318 5.15 8.64 14.09
CA SER A 318 6.31 7.93 13.57
C SER A 318 6.80 6.92 14.58
N ILE A 319 7.16 5.71 14.13
CA ILE A 319 7.87 4.74 14.99
C ILE A 319 9.34 5.11 15.20
N VAL A 320 9.93 5.97 14.37
CA VAL A 320 11.34 6.36 14.47
C VAL A 320 11.47 7.63 15.31
N THR A 321 10.71 8.68 14.97
CA THR A 321 10.85 10.01 15.58
C THR A 321 9.81 10.30 16.66
N GLY A 322 8.70 9.56 16.70
CA GLY A 322 7.56 9.86 17.58
C GLY A 322 6.72 11.07 17.16
N ARG A 323 7.09 11.75 16.08
CA ARG A 323 6.38 12.91 15.51
C ARG A 323 5.06 12.50 14.86
N SER A 324 4.07 13.37 14.95
CA SER A 324 2.85 13.32 14.14
C SER A 324 3.06 13.99 12.78
N GLY A 325 2.13 13.85 11.84
CA GLY A 325 2.17 14.58 10.58
C GLY A 325 2.15 16.10 10.76
N LYS A 326 1.43 16.59 11.78
CA LYS A 326 1.39 18.00 12.19
C LYS A 326 2.76 18.49 12.66
N ASP A 327 3.44 17.70 13.48
CA ASP A 327 4.79 18.04 13.96
C ASP A 327 5.76 18.18 12.77
N VAL A 328 5.67 17.31 11.75
CA VAL A 328 6.51 17.42 10.55
C VAL A 328 6.16 18.63 9.68
N LEU A 329 4.87 18.99 9.55
CA LEU A 329 4.46 20.23 8.88
C LEU A 329 5.05 21.47 9.58
N GLU A 330 5.05 21.47 10.91
CA GLU A 330 5.60 22.57 11.72
C GLU A 330 7.13 22.66 11.58
N ASP A 331 7.84 21.53 11.63
CA ASP A 331 9.30 21.45 11.45
C ASP A 331 9.73 22.02 10.07
N GLU A 332 8.96 21.71 9.03
CA GLU A 332 9.18 22.16 7.64
C GLU A 332 8.61 23.57 7.36
N LYS A 333 8.04 24.23 8.39
CA LYS A 333 7.45 25.58 8.31
C LYS A 333 6.34 25.69 7.26
N VAL A 334 5.55 24.64 7.10
CA VAL A 334 4.43 24.60 6.16
C VAL A 334 3.23 25.31 6.77
N GLU A 335 3.00 26.54 6.34
CA GLU A 335 1.84 27.34 6.77
C GLU A 335 0.64 27.15 5.83
N GLY A 336 -0.58 27.18 6.37
CA GLY A 336 -1.81 27.15 5.55
C GLY A 336 -2.14 25.80 4.90
N PHE A 337 -1.51 24.70 5.35
CA PHE A 337 -1.89 23.36 4.91
C PHE A 337 -3.36 23.06 5.26
N VAL A 338 -4.12 22.61 4.26
CA VAL A 338 -5.53 22.21 4.44
C VAL A 338 -5.66 20.72 4.10
N PRO A 339 -5.89 19.85 5.10
CA PRO A 339 -6.07 18.43 4.85
C PRO A 339 -7.39 18.17 4.13
N ARG A 340 -7.39 17.11 3.32
CA ARG A 340 -8.62 16.67 2.67
C ARG A 340 -9.62 16.17 3.72
N GLN A 341 -10.81 16.75 3.69
CA GLN A 341 -11.88 16.40 4.60
C GLN A 341 -12.60 15.09 4.22
N GLY A 342 -13.24 14.47 5.21
CA GLY A 342 -14.13 13.32 5.00
C GLY A 342 -13.47 11.95 5.11
N TRP A 343 -12.15 11.88 5.33
CA TRP A 343 -11.49 10.63 5.68
C TRP A 343 -11.93 10.16 7.07
N ARG A 344 -12.23 8.86 7.21
CA ARG A 344 -12.59 8.26 8.51
C ARG A 344 -11.94 6.89 8.67
N PRO A 345 -11.41 6.58 9.86
CA PRO A 345 -10.81 5.29 10.13
C PRO A 345 -11.86 4.17 10.09
N VAL A 346 -11.42 2.97 9.71
CA VAL A 346 -12.27 1.77 9.79
C VAL A 346 -12.07 1.15 11.16
N LEU A 347 -13.09 1.23 12.01
CA LEU A 347 -13.03 0.80 13.40
C LEU A 347 -13.85 -0.46 13.71
N ASN A 348 -14.60 -1.01 12.73
CA ASN A 348 -15.49 -2.17 12.89
C ASN A 348 -15.76 -2.90 11.58
#